data_AF-A0AAX1URM8-F1
#
_entry.id   AF-A0AAX1URM8-F1
#
_cell.length_a   1.000
_cell.length_b   1.000
_cell.length_c   1.000
_cell.angle_alpha   90.00
_cell.angle_beta   90.00
_cell.angle_gamma   90.00
#
_symmetry.space_group_name_H-M   'P 1'
#
loop_
_entity.id
_entity.type
_entity.pdbx_description
1 polymer ?
#
loop_
_entity_poly.entity_id
_entity_poly.type
_entity_poly.pdbx_seq_one_letter_code
_entity_poly.pdbx_strand_id
1 'polypeptide(L)' 'MKEEPMTRTQDKYIVRLPDGWRDAIKVRAARNRRTMNAEILSALEALVQPSQGDERQSVGEARA' A
#
# COMPACT_ATOMS: atom_id res chain seq x y z
N MET A 1 9.47 -13.78 -29.97
CA MET A 1 9.77 -13.31 -28.60
C MET A 1 8.47 -13.41 -27.82
N LYS A 2 8.39 -14.28 -26.81
CA LYS A 2 7.18 -14.39 -25.98
C LYS A 2 7.24 -13.25 -24.96
N GLU A 3 6.34 -12.29 -25.09
CA GLU A 3 6.13 -11.27 -24.07
C GLU A 3 5.60 -11.98 -22.81
N GLU A 4 6.46 -12.19 -21.82
CA GLU A 4 6.03 -12.66 -20.51
C GLU A 4 5.22 -11.54 -19.85
N PRO A 5 3.97 -11.78 -19.44
CA PRO A 5 3.17 -10.74 -18.82
C PRO A 5 3.84 -10.31 -17.51
N MET A 6 4.17 -9.02 -17.40
CA MET A 6 4.81 -8.36 -16.23
C MET A 6 4.11 -8.61 -14.89
N THR A 7 2.98 -9.31 -14.87
CA THR A 7 2.30 -9.82 -13.67
C THR A 7 3.12 -10.83 -12.85
N ARG A 8 4.22 -11.38 -13.40
CA ARG A 8 4.98 -12.46 -12.74
C ARG A 8 6.06 -11.97 -11.77
N THR A 9 6.31 -10.67 -11.68
CA THR A 9 7.32 -10.08 -10.77
C THR A 9 6.77 -9.53 -9.46
N GLN A 10 5.45 -9.61 -9.23
CA GLN A 10 4.84 -9.14 -7.98
C GLN A 10 4.75 -10.26 -6.94
N ASP A 11 5.21 -9.99 -5.72
CA ASP A 11 5.05 -10.89 -4.58
C ASP A 11 3.57 -11.08 -4.25
N LYS A 12 3.19 -12.35 -3.98
CA LYS A 12 1.81 -12.73 -3.71
C LYS A 12 1.68 -13.21 -2.28
N TYR A 13 0.86 -12.50 -1.50
CA TYR A 13 0.56 -12.86 -0.12
C TYR A 13 -0.90 -13.30 0.02
N ILE A 14 -1.13 -14.42 0.71
CA ILE A 14 -2.47 -14.90 1.05
C ILE A 14 -2.81 -14.36 2.45
N VAL A 15 -3.79 -13.45 2.50
CA VAL A 15 -4.25 -12.85 3.77
C VAL A 15 -5.55 -13.51 4.22
N ARG A 16 -5.61 -13.92 5.49
CA ARG A 16 -6.85 -14.36 6.15
C ARG A 16 -7.56 -13.14 6.71
N LEU A 17 -8.76 -12.87 6.22
CA LEU A 17 -9.58 -11.75 6.68
C LEU A 17 -10.67 -12.28 7.64
N PRO A 18 -11.03 -11.53 8.69
CA PRO A 18 -12.20 -11.82 9.51
C PRO A 18 -13.51 -11.75 8.69
N ASP A 19 -14.58 -12.32 9.23
CA ASP A 19 -15.89 -12.32 8.57
C ASP A 19 -16.38 -10.91 8.26
N GLY A 20 -16.95 -10.74 7.05
CA GLY A 20 -17.48 -9.46 6.56
C GLY A 20 -16.43 -8.44 6.08
N TRP A 21 -15.14 -8.63 6.38
CA TRP A 21 -14.10 -7.66 5.97
C TRP A 21 -13.87 -7.66 4.46
N ARG A 22 -13.97 -8.83 3.82
CA ARG A 22 -13.87 -8.94 2.36
C ARG A 22 -14.93 -8.07 1.67
N ASP A 23 -16.16 -8.11 2.15
CA ASP A 23 -17.27 -7.35 1.56
C ASP A 23 -17.11 -5.85 1.82
N ALA A 24 -16.66 -5.47 3.02
CA ALA A 24 -16.33 -4.09 3.34
C ALA A 24 -15.26 -3.52 2.39
N ILE A 25 -14.18 -4.27 2.14
CA ILE A 25 -13.11 -3.88 1.18
C ILE A 25 -13.67 -3.78 -0.24
N LYS A 26 -14.52 -4.72 -0.66
CA LYS A 26 -15.14 -4.70 -1.99
C LYS A 26 -16.00 -3.45 -2.21
N VAL A 27 -16.83 -3.09 -1.23
CA VAL A 27 -17.66 -1.88 -1.27
C VAL A 27 -16.80 -0.62 -1.32
N ARG A 28 -15.74 -0.57 -0.50
CA ARG A 28 -14.81 0.57 -0.45
C ARG A 28 -14.06 0.74 -1.77
N ALA A 29 -13.52 -0.35 -2.33
CA ALA A 29 -12.82 -0.36 -3.61
C ALA A 29 -13.74 0.12 -4.76
N ALA A 30 -15.00 -0.34 -4.78
CA ALA A 30 -15.99 0.11 -5.77
C ALA A 30 -16.26 1.62 -5.67
N ARG A 31 -16.42 2.16 -4.44
CA ARG A 31 -16.60 3.60 -4.21
C ARG A 31 -15.39 4.42 -4.68
N ASN A 32 -14.19 3.88 -4.49
CA ASN A 32 -12.94 4.54 -4.87
C ASN A 32 -12.54 4.30 -6.34
N ARG A 33 -13.35 3.56 -7.12
CA ARG A 33 -13.05 3.12 -8.49
C ARG A 33 -11.70 2.41 -8.61
N ARG A 34 -11.35 1.61 -7.61
CA ARG A 34 -10.11 0.81 -7.54
C ARG A 34 -10.43 -0.68 -7.52
N THR A 35 -9.44 -1.50 -7.89
CA THR A 35 -9.53 -2.94 -7.63
C THR A 35 -9.37 -3.19 -6.13
N MET A 36 -9.85 -4.34 -5.62
CA MET A 36 -9.63 -4.70 -4.21
C MET A 36 -8.13 -4.73 -3.86
N ASN A 37 -7.27 -5.19 -4.77
CA ASN A 37 -5.82 -5.20 -4.56
C ASN A 37 -5.27 -3.77 -4.41
N ALA A 38 -5.67 -2.85 -5.29
CA ALA A 38 -5.24 -1.46 -5.22
C ALA A 38 -5.75 -0.75 -3.95
N GLU A 39 -6.94 -1.08 -3.47
CA GLU A 39 -7.46 -0.56 -2.20
C GLU A 39 -6.67 -1.09 -1.00
N ILE A 40 -6.36 -2.39 -0.97
CA ILE A 40 -5.53 -3.00 0.09
C ILE A 40 -4.14 -2.35 0.11
N LEU A 41 -3.51 -2.19 -1.07
CA LEU A 41 -2.21 -1.54 -1.17
C LEU A 41 -2.25 -0.09 -0.71
N SER A 42 -3.27 0.68 -1.08
CA SER A 42 -3.43 2.07 -0.64
C SER A 42 -3.58 2.19 0.89
N ALA A 43 -4.27 1.24 1.52
CA ALA A 43 -4.38 1.18 2.98
C ALA A 43 -3.05 0.81 3.65
N LEU A 44 -2.30 -0.14 3.08
CA LEU A 44 -0.97 -0.51 3.57
C LEU A 44 0.05 0.61 3.37
N GLU A 45 -0.03 1.35 2.27
CA GLU A 45 0.85 2.48 1.98
C GLU A 45 0.78 3.55 3.07
N ALA A 46 -0.43 3.82 3.59
CA ALA A 46 -0.62 4.75 4.71
C ALA A 46 0.05 4.29 6.03
N LEU A 47 0.34 2.99 6.17
CA LEU A 47 1.03 2.41 7.34
C LEU A 47 2.53 2.24 7.11
N VAL A 48 2.94 1.95 5.88
CA VAL A 48 4.33 1.62 5.52
C VAL A 48 5.14 2.87 5.18
N GLN A 49 4.51 3.93 4.65
CA GLN A 49 5.22 5.18 4.46
C GLN A 49 5.66 5.68 5.84
N PRO A 50 6.98 5.74 6.14
CA PRO A 50 7.42 6.53 7.27
C PRO A 50 6.92 7.93 6.96
N SER A 51 6.20 8.54 7.91
CA SER A 51 5.77 9.93 7.85
C SER A 51 6.82 10.74 7.11
N GLN A 52 6.53 11.12 5.86
CA GLN A 52 7.41 11.89 4.97
C GLN A 52 7.50 13.32 5.51
N GLY A 53 8.06 13.44 6.72
CA GLY A 53 7.84 14.56 7.62
C GLY A 53 8.72 14.56 8.86
N ASP A 54 9.68 13.64 9.02
CA ASP A 54 10.72 13.75 10.07
C ASP A 54 12.15 13.69 9.52
N GLU A 55 12.37 14.20 8.31
CA GLU A 55 13.71 14.47 7.75
C GLU A 55 14.08 15.97 7.85
N ARG A 56 13.45 16.71 8.77
CA ARG A 56 13.82 18.11 9.07
C ARG A 56 14.50 18.31 10.43
N GLN A 57 14.79 17.25 11.18
CA GLN A 57 15.54 17.31 12.44
C GLN A 57 16.90 16.63 12.32
N SER A 58 17.85 17.21 11.56
CA SER A 58 19.27 16.92 11.79
C SER A 58 20.26 17.89 11.15
N VAL A 59 19.82 18.79 10.25
CA VAL A 59 20.71 19.85 9.73
C VAL A 59 20.58 21.09 10.61
N GLY A 60 21.30 21.14 11.72
CA GLY A 60 21.31 22.38 12.51
C GLY A 60 22.02 22.41 13.86
N GLU A 61 22.72 21.36 14.32
CA GLU A 61 23.53 21.48 15.54
C GLU A 61 24.98 21.09 15.26
N ALA A 62 25.61 21.90 14.42
CA ALA A 62 27.05 22.06 14.41
C ALA A 62 27.38 23.55 14.31
N ARG A 63 28.07 24.04 15.36
CA ARG A 63 28.87 25.27 15.45
C ARG A 63 28.16 26.53 16.00
N ALA A 64 28.37 26.77 17.30
CA ALA A 64 29.01 27.97 17.81
C ALA A 64 29.62 27.67 19.20
#